data_AF-A0AAW4CIW3-F1
#
_entry.id   AF-A0AAW4CIW3-F1
#
_cell.length_a   1.000
_cell.length_b   1.000
_cell.length_c   1.000
_cell.angle_alpha   90.00
_cell.angle_beta   90.00
_cell.angle_gamma   90.00
#
_symmetry.space_group_name_H-M   'P 1'
#
loop_
_entity.id
_entity.type
_entity.pdbx_description
1 polymer ?
#
loop_
_entity_poly.entity_id
_entity_poly.type
_entity_poly.pdbx_seq_one_letter_code
_entity_poly.pdbx_strand_id
1 'polypeptide(L)'
;MFFKKSQLAISLAFTLGLVGCGGGGDDKVVVVEPVVAKPDPIKVDPVEVTTISLTGKVIDGYVSGAIVWLDIDGDGTFDEQTEPSVVSEESGNYSFNFTEEQALCVPYSTMYVDVPVGAIDEDLGEVTQAYQMSFPPSIEALTDEDIRNISPLTTVIWEQLSLQLQKTGSNNLSCDALKENTELLANVQSEITNVMQNLVAHYNLTTEQIYSDFIANNDSDAYDRAQAIVKGLKAAYKFKQELDAQFPDAEEVRAVVYQDTAKDDEYEFENAWYRDKVIFAGAELIYEQVKLQNTDELDKIDVILSRLDSTDTPWGEESLNGKLTVRDDVYINADRTYRCSSIENVSFEQSNVLYGVDNTSPSVNFPTADECISANLDTPFERGFSISYTESGSFYQTDFAFREENADFQTLSDWVNVKDKAADLETQDLVTVLAAMPYKFDDETSIDASFWRKYKTTDNVRITKTIEGQWFRDTRREDGTMLHECGENGVDWAPCE
;
A
#
# COMPACT_ATOMS: atom_id res chain seq x y z
N MET A 1 22.00 -22.10 16.74
CA MET A 1 22.07 -22.47 18.18
C MET A 1 21.51 -21.28 18.96
N PHE A 2 20.35 -21.47 19.59
CA PHE A 2 19.60 -20.57 20.50
C PHE A 2 19.22 -19.15 20.06
N PHE A 3 17.93 -19.03 19.70
CA PHE A 3 17.10 -17.83 19.75
C PHE A 3 16.95 -17.29 21.18
N LYS A 4 16.83 -15.96 21.34
CA LYS A 4 16.19 -15.34 22.51
C LYS A 4 15.23 -14.24 22.07
N LYS A 5 13.93 -14.54 22.12
CA LYS A 5 12.82 -13.58 22.13
C LYS A 5 12.76 -12.92 23.51
N SER A 6 12.66 -11.59 23.56
CA SER A 6 12.40 -10.83 24.78
C SER A 6 10.90 -10.51 24.84
N GLN A 7 10.20 -11.02 25.85
CA GLN A 7 8.81 -10.68 26.16
C GLN A 7 8.79 -9.56 27.21
N LEU A 8 8.12 -8.45 26.87
CA LEU A 8 7.75 -7.39 27.82
C LEU A 8 6.50 -7.82 28.59
N ALA A 9 6.60 -7.88 29.92
CA ALA A 9 5.48 -8.12 30.83
C ALA A 9 5.01 -6.78 31.42
N ILE A 10 3.77 -6.37 31.13
CA ILE A 10 3.09 -5.23 31.77
C ILE A 10 2.21 -5.77 32.89
N SER A 11 2.51 -5.34 34.12
CA SER A 11 1.80 -5.73 35.35
C SER A 11 0.55 -4.87 35.55
N LEU A 12 -0.61 -5.51 35.62
CA LEU A 12 -1.89 -4.91 36.01
C LEU A 12 -2.12 -5.14 37.52
N ALA A 13 -2.27 -4.06 38.30
CA ALA A 13 -2.65 -4.12 39.71
C ALA A 13 -4.11 -3.68 39.87
N PHE A 14 -4.99 -4.62 40.22
CA PHE A 14 -6.39 -4.36 40.59
C PHE A 14 -6.58 -4.56 42.09
N THR A 15 -7.01 -3.52 42.79
CA THR A 15 -7.36 -3.55 44.22
C THR A 15 -8.84 -3.88 44.43
N LEU A 16 -9.10 -4.85 45.31
CA LEU A 16 -10.42 -5.24 45.80
C LEU A 16 -11.07 -4.18 46.71
N GLY A 17 -12.39 -4.06 46.61
CA GLY A 17 -13.28 -3.50 47.63
C GLY A 17 -14.55 -4.37 47.77
N LEU A 18 -14.75 -4.94 48.97
CA LEU A 18 -15.89 -5.76 49.38
C LEU A 18 -16.75 -4.98 50.39
N VAL A 19 -18.06 -4.84 50.16
CA VAL A 19 -19.20 -4.77 51.14
C VAL A 19 -20.49 -4.88 50.28
N GLY A 20 -21.61 -5.56 50.58
CA GLY A 20 -22.11 -6.39 51.66
C GLY A 20 -23.66 -6.40 51.65
N CYS A 21 -24.27 -7.48 52.16
CA CYS A 21 -25.59 -7.59 52.81
C CYS A 21 -26.92 -7.58 52.00
N GLY A 22 -27.75 -8.63 52.18
CA GLY A 22 -29.09 -8.43 52.77
C GLY A 22 -30.32 -9.13 52.19
N GLY A 23 -30.80 -10.20 52.88
CA GLY A 23 -32.22 -10.56 53.10
C GLY A 23 -32.97 -11.32 51.97
N GLY A 24 -33.72 -12.41 52.17
CA GLY A 24 -34.33 -13.03 53.36
C GLY A 24 -35.86 -12.86 53.36
N GLY A 25 -36.64 -13.92 53.05
CA GLY A 25 -38.11 -13.91 53.14
C GLY A 25 -38.77 -15.28 52.90
N ASP A 26 -39.41 -15.80 53.96
CA ASP A 26 -39.98 -17.14 54.15
C ASP A 26 -41.35 -17.43 53.48
N ASP A 27 -41.52 -18.72 53.21
CA ASP A 27 -42.72 -19.58 53.27
C ASP A 27 -44.07 -19.16 52.63
N LYS A 28 -44.58 -20.07 51.79
CA LYS A 28 -45.71 -20.94 52.17
C LYS A 28 -45.98 -22.04 51.14
N VAL A 29 -45.80 -23.29 51.59
CA VAL A 29 -46.30 -24.50 50.92
C VAL A 29 -47.79 -24.66 51.23
N VAL A 30 -48.60 -24.81 50.18
CA VAL A 30 -49.95 -25.38 50.26
C VAL A 30 -50.03 -26.52 49.26
N VAL A 31 -50.18 -27.74 49.77
CA VAL A 31 -50.40 -28.95 48.99
C VAL A 31 -51.90 -29.09 48.72
N VAL A 32 -52.27 -29.20 47.44
CA VAL A 32 -53.57 -29.74 47.00
C VAL A 32 -53.31 -30.64 45.79
N GLU A 33 -53.51 -31.96 45.94
CA GLU A 33 -53.56 -32.93 44.84
C GLU A 33 -55.04 -33.15 44.40
N PRO A 34 -55.33 -33.93 43.35
CA PRO A 34 -55.03 -33.70 41.94
C PRO A 34 -56.34 -33.72 41.09
N VAL A 35 -56.37 -33.02 39.95
CA VAL A 35 -57.41 -33.22 38.92
C VAL A 35 -56.74 -33.58 37.61
N VAL A 36 -56.91 -34.83 37.19
CA VAL A 36 -56.42 -35.36 35.93
C VAL A 36 -57.23 -34.72 34.79
N ALA A 37 -56.63 -33.77 34.09
CA ALA A 37 -57.12 -33.27 32.81
C ALA A 37 -56.26 -33.86 31.68
N LYS A 38 -56.95 -34.34 30.65
CA LYS A 38 -56.42 -34.96 29.42
C LYS A 38 -55.50 -33.96 28.69
N PRO A 39 -54.31 -34.33 28.21
CA PRO A 39 -53.46 -33.38 27.49
C PRO A 39 -54.06 -33.09 26.11
N ASP A 40 -54.28 -31.80 25.83
CA ASP A 40 -54.50 -31.30 24.48
C ASP A 40 -53.19 -31.41 23.67
N PRO A 41 -53.26 -31.54 22.34
CA PRO A 41 -52.06 -31.68 21.51
C PRO A 41 -51.22 -30.41 21.59
N ILE A 42 -49.92 -30.57 21.85
CA ILE A 42 -48.93 -29.50 21.74
C ILE A 42 -48.92 -29.02 20.28
N LYS A 43 -49.40 -27.81 20.04
CA LYS A 43 -48.99 -27.04 18.85
C LYS A 43 -47.54 -26.64 19.11
N VAL A 44 -46.64 -27.19 18.31
CA VAL A 44 -45.27 -26.67 18.19
C VAL A 44 -45.40 -25.45 17.29
N ASP A 45 -45.28 -24.25 17.87
CA ASP A 45 -45.08 -23.05 17.07
C ASP A 45 -43.74 -23.20 16.30
N PRO A 46 -43.63 -22.74 15.05
CA PRO A 46 -42.38 -22.78 14.32
C PRO A 46 -41.31 -22.05 15.14
N VAL A 47 -40.14 -22.66 15.30
CA VAL A 47 -38.96 -21.95 15.77
C VAL A 47 -38.69 -20.88 14.72
N GLU A 48 -38.91 -19.61 15.07
CA GLU A 48 -38.41 -18.49 14.25
C GLU A 48 -36.89 -18.63 14.21
N VAL A 49 -36.37 -19.03 13.05
CA VAL A 49 -34.93 -19.04 12.80
C VAL A 49 -34.53 -17.58 12.64
N THR A 50 -33.77 -17.07 13.60
CA THR A 50 -33.08 -15.79 13.53
C THR A 50 -32.07 -15.87 12.39
N THR A 51 -32.30 -15.09 11.32
CA THR A 51 -31.40 -15.01 10.16
C THR A 51 -30.70 -13.66 10.15
N ILE A 52 -29.41 -13.66 9.84
CA ILE A 52 -28.66 -12.44 9.53
C ILE A 52 -28.74 -12.23 8.02
N SER A 53 -29.09 -11.02 7.59
CA SER A 53 -29.24 -10.69 6.17
C SER A 53 -28.12 -9.78 5.73
N LEU A 54 -27.47 -10.12 4.64
CA LEU A 54 -26.51 -9.25 3.97
C LEU A 54 -27.09 -8.79 2.63
N THR A 55 -26.79 -7.57 2.22
CA THR A 55 -27.24 -7.04 0.92
C THR A 55 -26.08 -6.51 0.11
N GLY A 56 -26.26 -6.45 -1.20
CA GLY A 56 -25.22 -5.98 -2.10
C GLY A 56 -25.68 -5.94 -3.54
N LYS A 57 -24.73 -5.59 -4.40
CA LYS A 57 -24.89 -5.57 -5.85
C LYS A 57 -23.77 -6.33 -6.53
N VAL A 58 -24.10 -6.99 -7.63
CA VAL A 58 -23.14 -7.53 -8.60
C VAL A 58 -22.87 -6.45 -9.65
N ILE A 59 -21.66 -5.89 -9.67
CA ILE A 59 -21.31 -4.68 -10.40
C ILE A 59 -20.21 -4.97 -11.43
N ASP A 60 -20.64 -5.25 -12.66
CA ASP A 60 -19.81 -5.35 -13.86
C ASP A 60 -20.71 -4.97 -15.04
N GLY A 61 -21.26 -3.75 -15.02
CA GLY A 61 -22.50 -3.43 -15.72
C GLY A 61 -23.67 -4.19 -15.11
N TYR A 62 -24.22 -3.70 -13.99
CA TYR A 62 -25.16 -4.40 -13.09
C TYR A 62 -25.67 -5.76 -13.58
N VAL A 63 -25.24 -6.85 -12.95
CA VAL A 63 -25.46 -8.19 -13.50
C VAL A 63 -26.62 -8.90 -12.81
N SER A 64 -27.67 -9.22 -13.57
CA SER A 64 -28.82 -10.01 -13.11
C SER A 64 -28.73 -11.48 -13.55
N GLY A 65 -29.18 -12.40 -12.71
CA GLY A 65 -29.10 -13.85 -12.95
C GLY A 65 -27.77 -14.49 -12.60
N ALA A 66 -26.89 -13.78 -11.86
CA ALA A 66 -25.65 -14.33 -11.33
C ALA A 66 -25.89 -15.04 -9.99
N ILE A 67 -25.10 -16.07 -9.67
CA ILE A 67 -25.23 -16.85 -8.44
C ILE A 67 -24.20 -16.33 -7.43
N VAL A 68 -24.67 -15.70 -6.36
CA VAL A 68 -23.84 -15.25 -5.23
C VAL A 68 -23.80 -16.34 -4.18
N TRP A 69 -22.62 -16.76 -3.74
CA TRP A 69 -22.44 -17.85 -2.79
C TRP A 69 -21.29 -17.60 -1.81
N LEU A 70 -21.31 -18.28 -0.66
CA LEU A 70 -20.32 -18.13 0.41
C LEU A 70 -19.41 -19.36 0.46
N ASP A 71 -18.11 -19.16 0.27
CA ASP A 71 -17.07 -20.20 0.26
C ASP A 71 -16.69 -20.64 1.67
N ILE A 72 -17.44 -21.59 2.24
CA ILE A 72 -17.31 -21.98 3.64
C ILE A 72 -16.06 -22.82 3.86
N ASP A 73 -15.71 -23.68 2.90
CA ASP A 73 -14.56 -24.59 3.02
C ASP A 73 -13.27 -24.03 2.40
N GLY A 74 -13.34 -22.89 1.72
CA GLY A 74 -12.21 -22.09 1.27
C GLY A 74 -11.54 -22.67 0.01
N ASP A 75 -12.24 -23.48 -0.77
CA ASP A 75 -11.70 -24.13 -1.96
C ASP A 75 -11.96 -23.37 -3.28
N GLY A 76 -12.79 -22.32 -3.22
CA GLY A 76 -13.14 -21.47 -4.36
C GLY A 76 -14.06 -22.12 -5.40
N THR A 77 -14.71 -23.24 -5.06
CA THR A 77 -15.65 -23.97 -5.90
C THR A 77 -17.01 -24.05 -5.22
N PHE A 78 -18.07 -23.70 -5.95
CA PHE A 78 -19.40 -23.71 -5.36
C PHE A 78 -19.92 -25.14 -5.11
N ASP A 79 -20.13 -25.48 -3.84
CA ASP A 79 -20.72 -26.75 -3.42
C ASP A 79 -22.21 -26.59 -3.05
N GLU A 80 -23.10 -26.83 -4.01
CA GLU A 80 -24.57 -26.66 -3.88
C GLU A 80 -25.21 -27.37 -2.65
N GLN A 81 -24.58 -28.40 -2.10
CA GLN A 81 -25.12 -29.15 -0.95
C GLN A 81 -24.72 -28.59 0.41
N THR A 82 -23.60 -27.86 0.49
CA THR A 82 -22.99 -27.41 1.75
C THR A 82 -22.94 -25.89 1.85
N GLU A 83 -22.98 -25.18 0.73
CA GLU A 83 -22.78 -23.74 0.69
C GLU A 83 -24.08 -22.99 0.38
N PRO A 84 -24.37 -21.93 1.14
CA PRO A 84 -25.54 -21.11 0.87
C PRO A 84 -25.32 -20.31 -0.41
N SER A 85 -26.41 -19.97 -1.11
CA SER A 85 -26.38 -19.11 -2.30
C SER A 85 -27.68 -18.34 -2.50
N VAL A 86 -27.61 -17.28 -3.31
CA VAL A 86 -28.74 -16.49 -3.80
C VAL A 86 -28.48 -16.06 -5.25
N VAL A 87 -29.52 -15.73 -6.00
CA VAL A 87 -29.39 -15.22 -7.38
C VAL A 87 -29.57 -13.71 -7.39
N SER A 88 -28.73 -12.99 -8.12
CA SER A 88 -28.88 -11.54 -8.31
C SER A 88 -30.10 -11.22 -9.17
N GLU A 89 -30.79 -10.16 -8.78
CA GLU A 89 -31.99 -9.65 -9.43
C GLU A 89 -31.67 -8.47 -10.36
N GLU A 90 -32.70 -7.74 -10.78
CA GLU A 90 -32.58 -6.51 -11.58
C GLU A 90 -31.64 -5.49 -10.90
N SER A 91 -30.86 -4.74 -11.69
CA SER A 91 -29.84 -3.80 -11.21
C SER A 91 -28.80 -4.44 -10.28
N GLY A 92 -28.55 -5.74 -10.51
CA GLY A 92 -27.55 -6.56 -9.83
C GLY A 92 -27.82 -6.81 -8.35
N ASN A 93 -28.99 -6.44 -7.83
CA ASN A 93 -29.27 -6.49 -6.40
C ASN A 93 -29.33 -7.93 -5.88
N TYR A 94 -28.84 -8.17 -4.68
CA TYR A 94 -29.07 -9.44 -3.98
C TYR A 94 -29.32 -9.21 -2.48
N SER A 95 -30.10 -10.11 -1.88
CA SER A 95 -30.33 -10.20 -0.43
C SER A 95 -30.06 -11.62 0.02
N PHE A 96 -29.01 -11.78 0.83
CA PHE A 96 -28.47 -13.06 1.22
C PHE A 96 -28.75 -13.31 2.69
N ASN A 97 -29.65 -14.26 2.97
CA ASN A 97 -30.01 -14.65 4.33
C ASN A 97 -29.20 -15.87 4.77
N PHE A 98 -28.58 -15.77 5.94
CA PHE A 98 -27.79 -16.84 6.55
C PHE A 98 -28.49 -17.40 7.77
N THR A 99 -28.33 -18.71 8.00
CA THR A 99 -28.60 -19.29 9.32
C THR A 99 -27.60 -18.73 10.35
N GLU A 100 -27.90 -18.84 11.65
CA GLU A 100 -26.96 -18.40 12.70
C GLU A 100 -25.57 -19.03 12.55
N GLU A 101 -25.50 -20.31 12.15
CA GLU A 101 -24.24 -21.02 11.95
C GLU A 101 -23.45 -20.49 10.75
N GLN A 102 -24.13 -20.27 9.61
CA GLN A 102 -23.52 -19.71 8.40
C GLN A 102 -23.06 -18.27 8.62
N ALA A 103 -23.82 -17.49 9.38
CA ALA A 103 -23.48 -16.10 9.66
C ALA A 103 -22.14 -15.96 10.41
N LEU A 104 -21.76 -16.96 11.21
CA LEU A 104 -20.44 -17.00 11.87
C LEU A 104 -19.27 -17.15 10.88
N CYS A 105 -19.54 -17.61 9.66
CA CYS A 105 -18.54 -17.79 8.61
C CYS A 105 -18.39 -16.58 7.69
N VAL A 106 -19.41 -15.70 7.60
CA VAL A 106 -19.40 -14.57 6.67
C VAL A 106 -18.18 -13.66 6.82
N PRO A 107 -17.68 -13.32 8.03
CA PRO A 107 -16.47 -12.51 8.17
C PRO A 107 -15.20 -13.17 7.63
N TYR A 108 -15.15 -14.50 7.64
CA TYR A 108 -13.93 -15.29 7.37
C TYR A 108 -13.93 -15.93 5.98
N SER A 109 -15.07 -15.97 5.32
CA SER A 109 -15.25 -16.67 4.05
C SER A 109 -15.30 -15.67 2.90
N THR A 110 -14.77 -16.08 1.75
CA THR A 110 -14.88 -15.30 0.53
C THR A 110 -16.30 -15.42 -0.01
N MET A 111 -16.84 -14.32 -0.52
CA MET A 111 -18.09 -14.36 -1.27
C MET A 111 -17.76 -14.38 -2.76
N TYR A 112 -18.28 -15.37 -3.48
CA TYR A 112 -18.11 -15.47 -4.91
C TYR A 112 -19.41 -15.17 -5.64
N VAL A 113 -19.26 -14.79 -6.90
CA VAL A 113 -20.35 -14.61 -7.84
C VAL A 113 -20.02 -15.35 -9.11
N ASP A 114 -20.77 -16.40 -9.40
CA ASP A 114 -20.71 -17.09 -10.67
C ASP A 114 -21.68 -16.40 -11.63
N VAL A 115 -21.17 -15.84 -12.72
CA VAL A 115 -21.98 -15.22 -13.78
C VAL A 115 -22.12 -16.23 -14.92
N PRO A 116 -23.24 -16.95 -15.04
CA PRO A 116 -23.42 -17.96 -16.07
C PRO A 116 -23.76 -17.35 -17.43
N VAL A 117 -23.63 -18.15 -18.49
CA VAL A 117 -24.19 -17.80 -19.80
C VAL A 117 -25.70 -17.64 -19.68
N GLY A 118 -26.22 -16.53 -20.21
CA GLY A 118 -27.63 -16.17 -20.12
C GLY A 118 -27.99 -15.25 -18.95
N ALA A 119 -27.03 -14.92 -18.07
CA ALA A 119 -27.14 -13.74 -17.20
C ALA A 119 -27.19 -12.45 -18.05
N ILE A 120 -27.72 -11.37 -17.50
CA ILE A 120 -27.81 -10.07 -18.19
C ILE A 120 -26.95 -9.06 -17.46
N ASP A 121 -25.92 -8.58 -18.15
CA ASP A 121 -25.14 -7.38 -17.84
C ASP A 121 -25.87 -6.18 -18.46
N GLU A 122 -26.16 -5.15 -17.67
CA GLU A 122 -26.95 -3.99 -18.12
C GLU A 122 -26.21 -3.12 -19.16
N ASP A 123 -24.87 -3.20 -19.22
CA ASP A 123 -24.04 -2.44 -20.16
C ASP A 123 -23.80 -3.24 -21.47
N LEU A 124 -23.50 -4.54 -21.33
CA LEU A 124 -23.08 -5.41 -22.44
C LEU A 124 -24.20 -6.32 -22.98
N GLY A 125 -25.31 -6.45 -22.25
CA GLY A 125 -26.43 -7.33 -22.58
C GLY A 125 -26.24 -8.77 -22.09
N GLU A 126 -26.70 -9.75 -22.86
CA GLU A 126 -26.61 -11.14 -22.45
C GLU A 126 -25.15 -11.62 -22.36
N VAL A 127 -24.79 -12.19 -21.22
CA VAL A 127 -23.46 -12.77 -20.97
C VAL A 127 -23.28 -14.02 -21.84
N THR A 128 -22.27 -13.97 -22.71
CA THR A 128 -21.98 -15.04 -23.69
C THR A 128 -20.88 -16.00 -23.24
N GLN A 129 -20.10 -15.62 -22.24
CA GLN A 129 -19.06 -16.43 -21.63
C GLN A 129 -19.16 -16.32 -20.12
N ALA A 130 -19.26 -17.47 -19.44
CA ALA A 130 -19.31 -17.49 -17.99
C ALA A 130 -17.98 -17.04 -17.37
N TYR A 131 -18.07 -16.32 -16.26
CA TYR A 131 -16.93 -15.85 -15.46
C TYR A 131 -17.32 -15.79 -13.98
N GLN A 132 -16.33 -15.54 -13.13
CA GLN A 132 -16.52 -15.48 -11.68
C GLN A 132 -15.94 -14.16 -11.15
N MET A 133 -16.59 -13.61 -10.14
CA MET A 133 -16.12 -12.48 -9.34
C MET A 133 -16.07 -12.86 -7.87
N SER A 134 -15.35 -12.08 -7.07
CA SER A 134 -15.22 -12.35 -5.64
C SER A 134 -15.14 -11.09 -4.78
N PHE A 135 -15.46 -11.25 -3.52
CA PHE A 135 -15.33 -10.26 -2.47
C PHE A 135 -14.50 -10.85 -1.32
N PRO A 136 -13.40 -10.19 -0.92
CA PRO A 136 -12.51 -10.71 0.11
C PRO A 136 -13.18 -10.80 1.50
N PRO A 137 -12.76 -11.73 2.37
CA PRO A 137 -13.20 -11.79 3.77
C PRO A 137 -12.98 -10.44 4.47
N SER A 138 -13.91 -10.00 5.32
CA SER A 138 -13.72 -8.76 6.11
C SER A 138 -12.86 -8.97 7.34
N ILE A 139 -12.81 -10.19 7.87
CA ILE A 139 -12.27 -10.57 9.19
C ILE A 139 -13.03 -9.95 10.37
N GLU A 140 -13.59 -8.75 10.19
CA GLU A 140 -14.44 -8.07 11.14
C GLU A 140 -15.89 -8.55 11.06
N ALA A 141 -16.53 -8.56 12.24
CA ALA A 141 -17.94 -8.91 12.37
C ALA A 141 -18.81 -7.91 11.61
N LEU A 142 -19.86 -8.43 10.96
CA LEU A 142 -20.77 -7.65 10.15
C LEU A 142 -22.05 -7.34 10.90
N THR A 143 -22.70 -6.27 10.46
CA THR A 143 -24.01 -5.80 10.84
C THR A 143 -24.94 -5.85 9.64
N ASP A 144 -26.25 -5.80 9.86
CA ASP A 144 -27.25 -5.77 8.78
C ASP A 144 -27.16 -4.47 7.93
N GLU A 145 -26.38 -3.48 8.36
CA GLU A 145 -26.12 -2.23 7.63
C GLU A 145 -24.97 -2.37 6.62
N ASP A 146 -24.17 -3.44 6.69
CA ASP A 146 -23.02 -3.64 5.81
C ASP A 146 -23.47 -4.09 4.42
N ILE A 147 -23.05 -3.32 3.41
CA ILE A 147 -23.30 -3.59 2.00
C ILE A 147 -22.06 -4.25 1.38
N ARG A 148 -22.24 -5.34 0.65
CA ARG A 148 -21.16 -6.02 -0.09
C ARG A 148 -21.36 -5.90 -1.59
N ASN A 149 -20.86 -4.83 -2.19
CA ASN A 149 -20.86 -4.75 -3.64
C ASN A 149 -19.70 -5.57 -4.19
N ILE A 150 -20.02 -6.55 -5.04
CA ILE A 150 -19.05 -7.45 -5.65
C ILE A 150 -18.79 -6.95 -7.06
N SER A 151 -17.52 -6.71 -7.40
CA SER A 151 -17.13 -6.11 -8.67
C SER A 151 -15.81 -6.68 -9.19
N PRO A 152 -15.42 -6.36 -10.44
CA PRO A 152 -14.09 -6.69 -10.92
C PRO A 152 -12.97 -6.13 -10.03
N LEU A 153 -13.20 -4.99 -9.35
CA LEU A 153 -12.21 -4.41 -8.44
C LEU A 153 -12.02 -5.26 -7.19
N THR A 154 -13.11 -5.68 -6.53
CA THR A 154 -13.04 -6.57 -5.36
C THR A 154 -12.44 -7.93 -5.70
N THR A 155 -12.72 -8.40 -6.93
CA THR A 155 -12.18 -9.66 -7.44
C THR A 155 -10.67 -9.62 -7.56
N VAL A 156 -10.12 -8.58 -8.18
CA VAL A 156 -8.67 -8.46 -8.33
C VAL A 156 -7.98 -8.31 -6.97
N ILE A 157 -8.61 -7.63 -6.01
CA ILE A 157 -8.10 -7.55 -4.64
C ILE A 157 -7.99 -8.94 -4.02
N TRP A 158 -9.04 -9.76 -4.14
CA TRP A 158 -9.05 -11.13 -3.63
C TRP A 158 -8.03 -12.04 -4.32
N GLU A 159 -7.89 -11.94 -5.64
CA GLU A 159 -6.89 -12.69 -6.41
C GLU A 159 -5.48 -12.38 -5.88
N GLN A 160 -5.15 -11.10 -5.66
CA GLN A 160 -3.86 -10.71 -5.11
C GLN A 160 -3.63 -11.27 -3.71
N LEU A 161 -4.65 -11.14 -2.84
CA LEU A 161 -4.59 -11.60 -1.47
C LEU A 161 -4.43 -13.12 -1.37
N SER A 162 -5.31 -13.89 -2.03
CA SER A 162 -5.32 -15.36 -2.00
C SER A 162 -3.96 -15.94 -2.40
N LEU A 163 -3.30 -15.33 -3.39
CA LEU A 163 -1.98 -15.77 -3.85
C LEU A 163 -0.85 -15.38 -2.88
N GLN A 164 -0.92 -14.23 -2.19
CA GLN A 164 0.03 -13.91 -1.10
C GLN A 164 -0.13 -14.87 0.08
N LEU A 165 -1.37 -15.22 0.42
CA LEU A 165 -1.65 -16.22 1.45
C LEU A 165 -1.06 -17.59 1.08
N GLN A 166 -1.17 -18.00 -0.18
CA GLN A 166 -0.52 -19.23 -0.66
C GLN A 166 1.01 -19.19 -0.53
N LYS A 167 1.65 -18.05 -0.82
CA LYS A 167 3.11 -17.89 -0.68
C LYS A 167 3.59 -17.99 0.76
N THR A 168 2.83 -17.44 1.70
CA THR A 168 3.14 -17.50 3.14
C THR A 168 2.83 -18.86 3.77
N GLY A 169 2.32 -19.83 2.98
CA GLY A 169 1.92 -21.16 3.44
C GLY A 169 0.55 -21.19 4.12
N SER A 170 -0.20 -20.09 4.04
CA SER A 170 -1.56 -19.92 4.56
C SER A 170 -2.59 -20.48 3.57
N ASN A 171 -2.51 -21.79 3.30
CA ASN A 171 -3.25 -22.42 2.19
C ASN A 171 -4.67 -22.86 2.55
N ASN A 172 -4.99 -23.00 3.83
CA ASN A 172 -6.32 -23.42 4.28
C ASN A 172 -7.11 -22.19 4.74
N LEU A 173 -7.96 -21.67 3.87
CA LEU A 173 -8.77 -20.46 4.11
C LEU A 173 -10.21 -20.79 4.50
N SER A 174 -10.48 -22.04 4.91
CA SER A 174 -11.82 -22.42 5.36
C SER A 174 -12.26 -21.59 6.56
N CYS A 175 -13.57 -21.37 6.68
CA CYS A 175 -14.17 -20.68 7.81
C CYS A 175 -13.69 -21.24 9.16
N ASP A 176 -13.68 -22.57 9.30
CA ASP A 176 -13.28 -23.23 10.54
C ASP A 176 -11.78 -23.07 10.81
N ALA A 177 -10.94 -23.16 9.77
CA ALA A 177 -9.50 -22.95 9.93
C ALA A 177 -9.19 -21.53 10.44
N LEU A 178 -9.86 -20.52 9.89
CA LEU A 178 -9.66 -19.12 10.28
C LEU A 178 -10.23 -18.81 11.67
N LYS A 179 -11.36 -19.42 12.06
CA LYS A 179 -11.93 -19.28 13.40
C LYS A 179 -11.09 -19.92 14.49
N GLU A 180 -10.50 -21.09 14.22
CA GLU A 180 -9.75 -21.86 15.21
C GLU A 180 -8.27 -21.47 15.30
N ASN A 181 -7.68 -20.98 14.20
CA ASN A 181 -6.26 -20.65 14.12
C ASN A 181 -6.03 -19.13 14.19
N THR A 182 -5.80 -18.62 15.39
CA THR A 182 -5.56 -17.20 15.63
C THR A 182 -4.29 -16.65 14.96
N GLU A 183 -3.28 -17.48 14.73
CA GLU A 183 -2.06 -17.07 14.02
C GLU A 183 -2.34 -16.91 12.52
N LEU A 184 -3.03 -17.87 11.92
CA LEU A 184 -3.50 -17.77 10.53
C LEU A 184 -4.40 -16.55 10.33
N LEU A 185 -5.35 -16.34 11.24
CA LEU A 185 -6.27 -15.20 11.17
C LEU A 185 -5.52 -13.86 11.22
N ALA A 186 -4.55 -13.73 12.13
CA ALA A 186 -3.72 -12.52 12.24
C ALA A 186 -2.87 -12.30 10.98
N ASN A 187 -2.32 -13.36 10.39
CA ASN A 187 -1.58 -13.27 9.13
C ASN A 187 -2.50 -12.82 7.98
N VAL A 188 -3.69 -13.41 7.85
CA VAL A 188 -4.67 -13.03 6.82
C VAL A 188 -5.10 -11.58 6.98
N GLN A 189 -5.41 -11.14 8.21
CA GLN A 189 -5.77 -9.75 8.49
C GLN A 189 -4.63 -8.78 8.15
N SER A 190 -3.38 -9.16 8.44
CA SER A 190 -2.21 -8.37 8.09
C SER A 190 -2.06 -8.23 6.58
N GLU A 191 -2.21 -9.31 5.82
CA GLU A 191 -2.10 -9.26 4.35
C GLU A 191 -3.24 -8.46 3.71
N ILE A 192 -4.48 -8.60 4.19
CA ILE A 192 -5.60 -7.75 3.77
C ILE A 192 -5.27 -6.28 4.00
N THR A 193 -4.80 -5.95 5.21
CA THR A 193 -4.46 -4.58 5.58
C THR A 193 -3.35 -4.03 4.67
N ASN A 194 -2.31 -4.81 4.41
CA ASN A 194 -1.19 -4.41 3.56
C ASN A 194 -1.63 -4.15 2.11
N VAL A 195 -2.40 -5.07 1.52
CA VAL A 195 -2.92 -4.90 0.15
C VAL A 195 -3.80 -3.66 0.08
N MET A 196 -4.74 -3.49 1.00
CA MET A 196 -5.65 -2.34 1.01
C MET A 196 -4.93 -1.02 1.22
N GLN A 197 -3.97 -0.93 2.15
CA GLN A 197 -3.19 0.29 2.37
C GLN A 197 -2.39 0.68 1.13
N ASN A 198 -1.81 -0.29 0.42
CA ASN A 198 -1.08 -0.01 -0.82
C ASN A 198 -2.01 0.51 -1.93
N LEU A 199 -3.22 -0.03 -2.04
CA LEU A 199 -4.22 0.42 -3.01
C LEU A 199 -4.71 1.83 -2.70
N VAL A 200 -5.09 2.08 -1.44
CA VAL A 200 -5.53 3.40 -0.98
C VAL A 200 -4.44 4.45 -1.21
N ALA A 201 -3.20 4.15 -0.81
CA ALA A 201 -2.10 5.08 -0.96
C ALA A 201 -1.75 5.38 -2.43
N HIS A 202 -1.91 4.40 -3.32
CA HIS A 202 -1.58 4.57 -4.73
C HIS A 202 -2.69 5.25 -5.53
N TYR A 203 -3.93 4.76 -5.44
CA TYR A 203 -5.05 5.29 -6.21
C TYR A 203 -5.74 6.47 -5.54
N ASN A 204 -5.36 6.78 -4.30
CA ASN A 204 -5.95 7.82 -3.48
C ASN A 204 -7.48 7.67 -3.33
N LEU A 205 -7.94 6.42 -3.21
CA LEU A 205 -9.34 6.03 -3.00
C LEU A 205 -9.49 5.48 -1.58
N THR A 206 -10.54 5.87 -0.86
CA THR A 206 -10.85 5.26 0.44
C THR A 206 -11.31 3.80 0.28
N THR A 207 -11.22 3.02 1.35
CA THR A 207 -11.77 1.65 1.39
C THR A 207 -13.25 1.61 1.01
N GLU A 208 -14.04 2.59 1.47
CA GLU A 208 -15.46 2.70 1.13
C GLU A 208 -15.65 2.95 -0.36
N GLN A 209 -14.81 3.77 -0.99
CA GLN A 209 -14.86 4.01 -2.44
C GLN A 209 -14.51 2.73 -3.23
N ILE A 210 -13.54 1.95 -2.76
CA ILE A 210 -13.17 0.67 -3.39
C ILE A 210 -14.34 -0.34 -3.37
N TYR A 211 -15.10 -0.38 -2.29
CA TYR A 211 -16.29 -1.24 -2.14
C TYR A 211 -17.60 -0.57 -2.54
N SER A 212 -17.55 0.66 -3.05
CA SER A 212 -18.74 1.42 -3.41
C SER A 212 -19.39 0.91 -4.69
N ASP A 213 -20.65 1.28 -4.87
CA ASP A 213 -21.32 1.16 -6.16
C ASP A 213 -20.83 2.29 -7.09
N PHE A 214 -19.77 2.02 -7.85
CA PHE A 214 -19.16 2.99 -8.76
C PHE A 214 -20.00 3.26 -10.03
N ILE A 215 -21.12 2.54 -10.23
CA ILE A 215 -22.10 2.79 -11.30
C ILE A 215 -23.23 3.70 -10.79
N ALA A 216 -23.44 3.77 -9.47
CA ALA A 216 -24.47 4.61 -8.87
C ALA A 216 -24.34 6.07 -9.34
N ASN A 217 -25.50 6.73 -9.50
CA ASN A 217 -25.63 8.10 -10.00
C ASN A 217 -25.19 8.32 -11.46
N ASN A 218 -24.89 7.26 -12.22
CA ASN A 218 -24.53 7.33 -13.63
C ASN A 218 -23.28 8.20 -13.87
N ASP A 219 -22.33 8.13 -12.94
CA ASP A 219 -21.03 8.79 -13.02
C ASP A 219 -20.09 7.98 -13.92
N SER A 220 -20.12 8.31 -15.21
CA SER A 220 -19.29 7.64 -16.22
C SER A 220 -17.80 7.72 -15.90
N ASP A 221 -17.36 8.81 -15.27
CA ASP A 221 -15.93 8.98 -15.00
C ASP A 221 -15.49 8.10 -13.82
N ALA A 222 -16.34 7.91 -12.80
CA ALA A 222 -16.09 6.96 -11.72
C ALA A 222 -16.03 5.52 -12.24
N TYR A 223 -16.95 5.17 -13.15
CA TYR A 223 -16.96 3.86 -13.81
C TYR A 223 -15.69 3.62 -14.64
N ASP A 224 -15.34 4.54 -15.53
CA ASP A 224 -14.16 4.41 -16.39
C ASP A 224 -12.87 4.32 -15.55
N ARG A 225 -12.80 5.09 -14.45
CA ARG A 225 -11.69 4.99 -13.47
C ARG A 225 -11.65 3.62 -12.80
N ALA A 226 -12.78 3.08 -12.35
CA ALA A 226 -12.82 1.75 -11.74
C ALA A 226 -12.36 0.66 -12.72
N GLN A 227 -12.83 0.71 -13.97
CA GLN A 227 -12.41 -0.20 -15.05
C GLN A 227 -10.91 -0.09 -15.34
N ALA A 228 -10.37 1.13 -15.38
CA ALA A 228 -8.93 1.35 -15.53
C ALA A 228 -8.15 0.75 -14.35
N ILE A 229 -8.57 0.99 -13.11
CA ILE A 229 -7.91 0.42 -11.92
C ILE A 229 -7.88 -1.11 -11.99
N VAL A 230 -8.99 -1.75 -12.36
CA VAL A 230 -9.07 -3.22 -12.54
C VAL A 230 -8.06 -3.69 -13.58
N LYS A 231 -8.03 -3.05 -14.75
CA LYS A 231 -7.07 -3.38 -15.82
C LYS A 231 -5.62 -3.24 -15.35
N GLY A 232 -5.30 -2.13 -14.69
CA GLY A 232 -3.98 -1.87 -14.13
C GLY A 232 -3.58 -2.90 -13.08
N LEU A 233 -4.47 -3.21 -12.13
CA LEU A 233 -4.20 -4.19 -11.08
C LEU A 233 -3.94 -5.60 -11.62
N LYS A 234 -4.70 -6.06 -12.63
CA LYS A 234 -4.44 -7.36 -13.29
C LYS A 234 -3.06 -7.40 -13.95
N ALA A 235 -2.68 -6.34 -14.65
CA ALA A 235 -1.39 -6.23 -15.30
C ALA A 235 -0.23 -6.16 -14.29
N ALA A 236 -0.36 -5.31 -13.27
CA ALA A 236 0.62 -5.17 -12.19
C ALA A 236 0.84 -6.50 -11.46
N TYR A 237 -0.24 -7.24 -11.24
CA TYR A 237 -0.19 -8.54 -10.59
C TYR A 237 0.60 -9.58 -11.40
N LYS A 238 0.26 -9.76 -12.69
CA LYS A 238 0.99 -10.66 -13.60
C LYS A 238 2.48 -10.33 -13.62
N PHE A 239 2.80 -9.04 -13.75
CA PHE A 239 4.19 -8.59 -13.77
C PHE A 239 4.90 -8.83 -12.43
N LYS A 240 4.22 -8.59 -11.29
CA LYS A 240 4.79 -8.88 -9.97
C LYS A 240 5.10 -10.37 -9.79
N GLN A 241 4.26 -11.29 -10.27
CA GLN A 241 4.57 -12.72 -10.22
C GLN A 241 5.87 -13.04 -10.96
N GLU A 242 6.08 -12.46 -12.13
CA GLU A 242 7.30 -12.63 -12.92
C GLU A 242 8.53 -12.07 -12.17
N LEU A 243 8.39 -10.94 -11.49
CA LEU A 243 9.45 -10.37 -10.66
C LEU A 243 9.74 -11.23 -9.43
N ASP A 244 8.73 -11.68 -8.70
CA ASP A 244 8.90 -12.53 -7.52
C ASP A 244 9.60 -13.86 -7.89
N ALA A 245 9.39 -14.38 -9.11
CA ALA A 245 10.11 -15.55 -9.61
C ALA A 245 11.57 -15.27 -9.98
N GLN A 246 11.88 -14.04 -10.42
CA GLN A 246 13.25 -13.61 -10.74
C GLN A 246 14.05 -13.22 -9.49
N PHE A 247 13.38 -12.69 -8.47
CA PHE A 247 13.95 -12.19 -7.23
C PHE A 247 13.33 -12.90 -6.01
N PRO A 248 13.50 -14.24 -5.88
CA PRO A 248 12.82 -15.02 -4.85
C PRO A 248 13.25 -14.67 -3.41
N ASP A 249 14.43 -14.06 -3.25
CA ASP A 249 15.03 -13.70 -1.97
C ASP A 249 15.00 -12.18 -1.69
N ALA A 250 14.32 -11.38 -2.54
CA ALA A 250 14.18 -9.94 -2.33
C ALA A 250 13.36 -9.63 -1.07
N GLU A 251 13.79 -8.65 -0.28
CA GLU A 251 13.05 -8.18 0.90
C GLU A 251 11.75 -7.50 0.50
N GLU A 252 11.73 -6.81 -0.64
CA GLU A 252 10.53 -6.20 -1.19
C GLU A 252 10.56 -6.21 -2.73
N VAL A 253 9.42 -6.55 -3.31
CA VAL A 253 9.14 -6.38 -4.74
C VAL A 253 7.81 -5.66 -4.85
N ARG A 254 7.79 -4.51 -5.50
CA ARG A 254 6.58 -3.72 -5.77
C ARG A 254 6.43 -3.54 -7.27
N ALA A 255 5.21 -3.69 -7.75
CA ALA A 255 4.83 -3.33 -9.10
C ALA A 255 3.46 -2.67 -9.07
N VAL A 256 3.32 -1.56 -9.79
CA VAL A 256 2.03 -0.88 -9.94
C VAL A 256 1.86 -0.43 -11.38
N VAL A 257 0.64 -0.53 -11.90
CA VAL A 257 0.27 -0.13 -13.26
C VAL A 257 -0.95 0.77 -13.17
N TYR A 258 -0.87 1.97 -13.77
CA TYR A 258 -1.84 3.04 -13.53
C TYR A 258 -1.91 4.03 -14.70
N GLN A 259 -2.91 4.91 -14.66
CA GLN A 259 -2.99 6.11 -15.50
C GLN A 259 -2.80 7.35 -14.62
N ASP A 260 -2.17 8.39 -15.16
CA ASP A 260 -1.83 9.61 -14.42
C ASP A 260 -1.84 10.81 -15.35
N THR A 261 -2.81 11.71 -15.15
CA THR A 261 -3.01 12.89 -16.00
C THR A 261 -1.89 13.92 -15.84
N ALA A 262 -1.31 14.05 -14.64
CA ALA A 262 -0.21 14.99 -14.42
C ALA A 262 1.06 14.52 -15.15
N LYS A 263 1.29 13.20 -15.20
CA LYS A 263 2.37 12.62 -16.03
C LYS A 263 2.09 12.74 -17.51
N ASP A 264 0.84 12.56 -17.93
CA ASP A 264 0.45 12.79 -19.33
C ASP A 264 0.81 14.23 -19.75
N ASP A 265 0.52 15.22 -18.91
CA ASP A 265 0.91 16.61 -19.15
C ASP A 265 2.44 16.81 -19.12
N GLU A 266 3.14 16.25 -18.12
CA GLU A 266 4.61 16.35 -17.98
C GLU A 266 5.35 15.80 -19.20
N TYR A 267 4.91 14.64 -19.70
CA TYR A 267 5.57 13.91 -20.76
C TYR A 267 4.91 14.08 -22.13
N GLU A 268 3.91 14.96 -22.27
CA GLU A 268 3.14 15.18 -23.50
C GLU A 268 2.55 13.87 -24.08
N PHE A 269 1.91 13.08 -23.22
CA PHE A 269 1.17 11.88 -23.58
C PHE A 269 -0.35 12.10 -23.42
N GLU A 270 -1.15 11.17 -23.94
CA GLU A 270 -2.61 11.21 -23.80
C GLU A 270 -3.13 9.84 -23.35
N ASN A 271 -3.83 9.83 -22.21
CA ASN A 271 -4.44 8.63 -21.61
C ASN A 271 -3.45 7.46 -21.50
N ALA A 272 -2.21 7.75 -21.11
CA ALA A 272 -1.17 6.74 -21.12
C ALA A 272 -1.29 5.77 -19.94
N TRP A 273 -0.73 4.58 -20.14
CA TRP A 273 -0.51 3.61 -19.08
C TRP A 273 0.93 3.68 -18.61
N TYR A 274 1.12 3.74 -17.31
CA TYR A 274 2.40 3.77 -16.64
C TYR A 274 2.59 2.50 -15.85
N ARG A 275 3.85 2.12 -15.64
CA ARG A 275 4.22 1.08 -14.68
C ARG A 275 5.45 1.49 -13.90
N ASP A 276 5.34 1.37 -12.59
CA ASP A 276 6.47 1.48 -11.66
C ASP A 276 6.84 0.10 -11.14
N LYS A 277 8.13 -0.18 -11.05
CA LYS A 277 8.66 -1.32 -10.29
C LYS A 277 9.69 -0.84 -9.29
N VAL A 278 9.68 -1.44 -8.11
CA VAL A 278 10.70 -1.24 -7.07
C VAL A 278 11.11 -2.62 -6.58
N ILE A 279 12.40 -2.88 -6.48
CA ILE A 279 12.94 -4.11 -5.91
C ILE A 279 14.01 -3.71 -4.90
N PHE A 280 13.86 -4.21 -3.68
CA PHE A 280 14.90 -4.17 -2.66
C PHE A 280 15.40 -5.61 -2.48
N ALA A 281 16.69 -5.83 -2.76
CA ALA A 281 17.33 -7.14 -2.70
C ALA A 281 18.71 -7.02 -2.04
N GLY A 282 18.76 -7.24 -0.73
CA GLY A 282 19.92 -7.05 0.12
C GLY A 282 20.40 -5.61 0.10
N ALA A 283 21.50 -5.38 -0.61
CA ALA A 283 22.11 -4.06 -0.76
C ALA A 283 21.70 -3.34 -2.05
N GLU A 284 20.92 -3.99 -2.91
CA GLU A 284 20.50 -3.46 -4.20
C GLU A 284 19.09 -2.85 -4.12
N LEU A 285 18.94 -1.69 -4.75
CA LEU A 285 17.65 -1.09 -5.07
C LEU A 285 17.56 -0.95 -6.59
N ILE A 286 16.48 -1.47 -7.17
CA ILE A 286 16.16 -1.33 -8.59
C ILE A 286 14.82 -0.63 -8.70
N TYR A 287 14.80 0.54 -9.35
CA TYR A 287 13.58 1.26 -9.69
C TYR A 287 13.48 1.46 -11.20
N GLU A 288 12.30 1.24 -11.76
CA GLU A 288 12.01 1.59 -13.15
C GLU A 288 10.60 2.14 -13.26
N GLN A 289 10.49 3.24 -14.00
CA GLN A 289 9.22 3.81 -14.42
C GLN A 289 9.17 3.80 -15.95
N VAL A 290 8.06 3.28 -16.49
CA VAL A 290 7.84 3.19 -17.93
C VAL A 290 6.45 3.66 -18.31
N LYS A 291 6.32 4.14 -19.54
CA LYS A 291 5.07 4.12 -20.29
C LYS A 291 4.90 2.78 -20.98
N LEU A 292 3.72 2.22 -20.90
CA LEU A 292 3.34 0.96 -21.54
C LEU A 292 2.57 1.20 -22.83
N GLN A 293 2.62 0.22 -23.73
CA GLN A 293 1.71 0.17 -24.88
C GLN A 293 0.30 -0.12 -24.38
N ASN A 294 -0.70 0.65 -24.86
CA ASN A 294 -2.10 0.43 -24.52
C ASN A 294 -2.65 -0.81 -25.25
N THR A 295 -2.29 -1.97 -24.73
CA THR A 295 -2.82 -3.29 -25.10
C THR A 295 -3.76 -3.76 -23.99
N ASP A 296 -4.48 -4.87 -24.20
CA ASP A 296 -5.33 -5.43 -23.15
C ASP A 296 -4.50 -5.96 -21.96
N GLU A 297 -3.29 -6.46 -22.22
CA GLU A 297 -2.42 -7.06 -21.21
C GLU A 297 -1.48 -6.06 -20.50
N LEU A 298 -1.24 -4.89 -21.10
CA LEU A 298 -0.32 -3.86 -20.57
C LEU A 298 1.08 -4.43 -20.22
N ASP A 299 1.57 -5.35 -21.04
CA ASP A 299 2.79 -6.13 -20.78
C ASP A 299 4.03 -5.62 -21.54
N LYS A 300 3.84 -4.68 -22.47
CA LYS A 300 4.89 -4.14 -23.33
C LYS A 300 5.27 -2.72 -22.96
N ILE A 301 6.57 -2.52 -22.77
CA ILE A 301 7.17 -1.20 -22.61
C ILE A 301 7.09 -0.46 -23.94
N ASP A 302 6.58 0.77 -23.90
CA ASP A 302 6.62 1.72 -25.01
C ASP A 302 7.80 2.68 -24.85
N VAL A 303 7.93 3.29 -23.68
CA VAL A 303 8.97 4.28 -23.38
C VAL A 303 9.48 4.07 -21.95
N ILE A 304 10.80 4.06 -21.77
CA ILE A 304 11.40 4.13 -20.44
C ILE A 304 11.41 5.59 -20.01
N LEU A 305 10.87 5.91 -18.84
CA LEU A 305 10.85 7.27 -18.31
C LEU A 305 12.02 7.48 -17.36
N SER A 306 12.23 6.54 -16.43
CA SER A 306 13.42 6.51 -15.59
C SER A 306 13.83 5.10 -15.17
N ARG A 307 15.13 4.92 -14.92
CA ARG A 307 15.72 3.75 -14.24
C ARG A 307 16.72 4.22 -13.21
N LEU A 308 16.62 3.72 -11.99
CA LEU A 308 17.49 4.10 -10.89
C LEU A 308 17.95 2.81 -10.21
N ASP A 309 19.22 2.47 -10.37
CA ASP A 309 19.81 1.27 -9.82
C ASP A 309 20.87 1.68 -8.81
N SER A 310 20.78 1.23 -7.57
CA SER A 310 21.77 1.55 -6.54
C SER A 310 22.25 0.35 -5.77
N THR A 311 23.50 0.40 -5.34
CA THR A 311 24.13 -0.62 -4.50
C THR A 311 24.77 0.02 -3.27
N ASP A 312 24.41 -0.50 -2.11
CA ASP A 312 24.99 -0.12 -0.82
C ASP A 312 26.18 -1.02 -0.45
N THR A 313 27.24 -0.41 0.10
CA THR A 313 28.41 -1.13 0.61
C THR A 313 28.88 -0.51 1.92
N PRO A 314 29.32 -1.31 2.91
CA PRO A 314 29.97 -0.76 4.10
C PRO A 314 31.20 0.06 3.73
N TRP A 315 31.39 1.22 4.36
CA TRP A 315 32.49 2.12 4.07
C TRP A 315 32.98 2.86 5.31
N GLY A 316 34.30 2.96 5.53
CA GLY A 316 34.85 3.70 6.65
C GLY A 316 34.65 3.03 8.01
N GLU A 317 34.37 3.81 9.06
CA GLU A 317 34.24 3.33 10.43
C GLU A 317 32.90 2.61 10.68
N GLU A 318 32.95 1.32 10.99
CA GLU A 318 31.76 0.51 11.30
C GLU A 318 30.98 1.06 12.51
N SER A 319 31.68 1.64 13.50
CA SER A 319 31.03 2.25 14.68
C SER A 319 30.17 3.47 14.36
N LEU A 320 30.32 4.05 13.17
CA LEU A 320 29.52 5.17 12.68
C LEU A 320 28.53 4.74 11.59
N ASN A 321 28.29 3.42 11.43
CA ASN A 321 27.42 2.87 10.38
C ASN A 321 27.79 3.39 8.98
N GLY A 322 29.09 3.58 8.72
CA GLY A 322 29.56 4.18 7.49
C GLY A 322 29.16 3.38 6.25
N LYS A 323 28.63 4.07 5.24
CA LYS A 323 28.02 3.45 4.05
C LYS A 323 28.36 4.22 2.79
N LEU A 324 28.73 3.50 1.74
CA LEU A 324 28.88 3.99 0.38
C LEU A 324 27.73 3.45 -0.47
N THR A 325 26.95 4.36 -1.06
CA THR A 325 25.93 4.06 -2.05
C THR A 325 26.40 4.55 -3.41
N VAL A 326 26.42 3.66 -4.40
CA VAL A 326 26.62 4.03 -5.80
C VAL A 326 25.29 3.84 -6.51
N ARG A 327 24.81 4.87 -7.20
CA ARG A 327 23.53 4.85 -7.91
C ARG A 327 23.72 5.33 -9.35
N ASP A 328 23.18 4.59 -10.30
CA ASP A 328 23.12 4.98 -11.70
C ASP A 328 21.69 5.33 -12.08
N ASP A 329 21.55 6.52 -12.65
CA ASP A 329 20.29 7.10 -13.04
C ASP A 329 20.19 7.21 -14.55
N VAL A 330 19.02 6.88 -15.10
CA VAL A 330 18.63 7.11 -16.48
C VAL A 330 17.31 7.87 -16.47
N TYR A 331 17.22 8.96 -17.23
CA TYR A 331 16.01 9.77 -17.38
C TYR A 331 15.75 10.10 -18.85
N ILE A 332 14.48 10.11 -19.24
CA ILE A 332 14.07 10.64 -20.54
C ILE A 332 14.12 12.17 -20.57
N ASN A 333 14.57 12.73 -21.68
CA ASN A 333 14.50 14.16 -21.98
C ASN A 333 13.23 14.48 -22.78
N ALA A 334 12.84 15.76 -22.80
CA ALA A 334 11.71 16.22 -23.60
C ALA A 334 11.84 15.90 -25.11
N ASP A 335 13.08 15.84 -25.63
CA ASP A 335 13.37 15.47 -27.02
C ASP A 335 13.42 13.95 -27.28
N ARG A 336 13.03 13.14 -26.28
CA ARG A 336 13.05 11.66 -26.27
C ARG A 336 14.44 11.03 -26.37
N THR A 337 15.50 11.80 -26.18
CA THR A 337 16.82 11.25 -25.83
C THR A 337 16.87 10.90 -24.34
N TYR A 338 17.92 10.22 -23.92
CA TYR A 338 18.13 9.76 -22.55
C TYR A 338 19.36 10.41 -21.96
N ARG A 339 19.25 10.95 -20.74
CA ARG A 339 20.40 11.38 -19.95
C ARG A 339 20.66 10.39 -18.84
N CYS A 340 21.92 10.17 -18.52
CA CYS A 340 22.31 9.35 -17.38
C CYS A 340 23.40 10.03 -16.55
N SER A 341 23.41 9.67 -15.28
CA SER A 341 24.38 10.15 -14.30
C SER A 341 24.66 9.05 -13.27
N SER A 342 25.90 9.01 -12.79
CA SER A 342 26.26 8.20 -11.64
C SER A 342 26.35 9.11 -10.41
N ILE A 343 25.87 8.62 -9.28
CA ILE A 343 25.85 9.30 -8.01
C ILE A 343 26.63 8.43 -7.01
N GLU A 344 27.70 8.99 -6.45
CA GLU A 344 28.43 8.37 -5.36
C GLU A 344 28.10 9.12 -4.07
N ASN A 345 27.42 8.46 -3.13
CA ASN A 345 27.12 8.99 -1.80
C ASN A 345 27.87 8.21 -0.73
N VAL A 346 28.50 8.92 0.20
CA VAL A 346 29.01 8.32 1.44
C VAL A 346 28.36 8.98 2.64
N SER A 347 27.92 8.16 3.60
CA SER A 347 27.18 8.62 4.78
C SER A 347 27.63 7.96 6.08
N PHE A 348 27.46 8.67 7.20
CA PHE A 348 27.85 8.26 8.56
C PHE A 348 26.88 8.80 9.60
N GLU A 349 26.68 8.03 10.66
CA GLU A 349 25.87 8.40 11.80
C GLU A 349 26.74 8.82 12.99
N GLN A 350 26.60 10.06 13.44
CA GLN A 350 27.24 10.56 14.66
C GLN A 350 26.21 11.28 15.53
N SER A 351 26.07 10.83 16.79
CA SER A 351 25.14 11.41 17.76
C SER A 351 23.68 11.46 17.26
N ASN A 352 23.22 10.37 16.62
CA ASN A 352 21.88 10.23 16.02
C ASN A 352 21.58 11.23 14.90
N VAL A 353 22.62 11.75 14.25
CA VAL A 353 22.53 12.56 13.03
C VAL A 353 23.27 11.82 11.94
N LEU A 354 22.60 11.56 10.83
CA LEU A 354 23.18 10.99 9.62
C LEU A 354 23.67 12.14 8.74
N TYR A 355 24.96 12.12 8.42
CA TYR A 355 25.61 13.07 7.53
C TYR A 355 26.03 12.36 6.25
N GLY A 356 25.79 12.97 5.09
CA GLY A 356 26.15 12.41 3.80
C GLY A 356 26.73 13.45 2.87
N VAL A 357 27.73 13.04 2.09
CA VAL A 357 28.20 13.79 0.92
C VAL A 357 27.96 12.94 -0.31
N ASP A 358 27.41 13.54 -1.36
CA ASP A 358 27.28 12.91 -2.66
C ASP A 358 27.92 13.74 -3.76
N ASN A 359 28.33 13.06 -4.82
CA ASN A 359 28.79 13.69 -6.06
C ASN A 359 28.04 13.06 -7.21
N THR A 360 27.50 13.91 -8.08
CA THR A 360 26.79 13.50 -9.29
C THR A 360 27.67 13.75 -10.51
N SER A 361 27.80 12.76 -11.38
CA SER A 361 28.57 12.89 -12.62
C SER A 361 27.88 13.86 -13.58
N PRO A 362 28.62 14.51 -14.50
CA PRO A 362 28.00 15.17 -15.64
C PRO A 362 27.11 14.20 -16.41
N SER A 363 26.00 14.70 -16.94
CA SER A 363 25.11 13.91 -17.78
C SER A 363 25.42 14.09 -19.27
N VAL A 364 25.27 13.02 -20.03
CA VAL A 364 25.40 12.99 -21.49
C VAL A 364 24.13 12.41 -22.08
N ASN A 365 23.71 12.91 -23.24
CA ASN A 365 22.50 12.44 -23.91
C ASN A 365 22.80 11.28 -24.88
N PHE A 366 21.93 10.28 -24.86
CA PHE A 366 21.98 9.07 -25.68
C PHE A 366 20.66 8.86 -26.42
N PRO A 367 20.66 8.22 -27.61
CA PRO A 367 19.43 7.96 -28.35
C PRO A 367 18.49 6.96 -27.67
N THR A 368 19.04 6.02 -26.89
CA THR A 368 18.26 4.96 -26.22
C THR A 368 18.70 4.78 -24.77
N ALA A 369 17.79 4.30 -23.92
CA ALA A 369 18.06 4.07 -22.51
C ALA A 369 19.15 3.00 -22.28
N ASP A 370 19.16 1.94 -23.09
CA ASP A 370 20.11 0.83 -22.94
C ASP A 370 21.54 1.20 -23.38
N GLU A 371 21.68 2.25 -24.20
CA GLU A 371 22.99 2.82 -24.58
C GLU A 371 23.49 3.86 -23.57
N CYS A 372 22.68 4.22 -22.57
CA CYS A 372 23.01 5.28 -21.63
C CYS A 372 24.15 4.85 -20.70
N ILE A 373 25.28 5.55 -20.79
CA ILE A 373 26.47 5.30 -19.96
C ILE A 373 26.81 6.57 -19.20
N SER A 374 26.83 6.48 -17.87
CA SER A 374 27.21 7.57 -16.98
C SER A 374 28.66 8.01 -17.20
N ALA A 375 28.92 9.31 -17.09
CA ALA A 375 30.28 9.83 -17.03
C ALA A 375 30.96 9.41 -15.70
N ASN A 376 32.29 9.52 -15.66
CA ASN A 376 33.01 9.33 -14.40
C ASN A 376 32.84 10.53 -13.46
N LEU A 377 33.28 10.37 -12.20
CA LEU A 377 33.19 11.40 -11.17
C LEU A 377 34.49 12.22 -10.99
N ASP A 378 35.42 12.17 -11.96
CA ASP A 378 36.69 12.92 -11.84
C ASP A 378 36.46 14.44 -11.79
N THR A 379 35.41 14.91 -12.47
CA THR A 379 34.93 16.29 -12.44
C THR A 379 33.42 16.26 -12.20
N PRO A 380 32.97 16.20 -10.94
CA PRO A 380 31.55 16.10 -10.64
C PRO A 380 30.81 17.34 -11.17
N PHE A 381 29.58 17.15 -11.63
CA PHE A 381 28.71 18.24 -12.04
C PHE A 381 28.08 18.94 -10.83
N GLU A 382 27.75 18.17 -9.81
CA GLU A 382 27.07 18.63 -8.61
C GLU A 382 27.64 17.91 -7.40
N ARG A 383 27.80 18.63 -6.29
CA ARG A 383 28.10 18.07 -4.98
C ARG A 383 26.93 18.30 -4.06
N GLY A 384 26.41 17.22 -3.47
CA GLY A 384 25.33 17.26 -2.50
C GLY A 384 25.82 17.06 -1.08
N PHE A 385 25.13 17.70 -0.13
CA PHE A 385 25.26 17.40 1.30
C PHE A 385 23.88 17.09 1.86
N SER A 386 23.75 15.94 2.53
CA SER A 386 22.53 15.52 3.20
C SER A 386 22.75 15.40 4.69
N ILE A 387 21.81 15.92 5.47
CA ILE A 387 21.81 15.81 6.92
C ILE A 387 20.41 15.39 7.38
N SER A 388 20.30 14.27 8.09
CA SER A 388 19.03 13.84 8.68
C SER A 388 19.15 13.49 10.15
N TYR A 389 18.07 13.71 10.91
CA TYR A 389 18.04 13.48 12.35
C TYR A 389 16.60 13.29 12.83
N THR A 390 16.44 12.65 13.99
CA THR A 390 15.15 12.56 14.68
C THR A 390 15.18 13.38 15.95
N GLU A 391 14.16 14.22 16.15
CA GLU A 391 13.99 15.04 17.35
C GLU A 391 12.52 15.09 17.75
N SER A 392 12.24 14.83 19.03
CA SER A 392 10.88 14.87 19.59
C SER A 392 9.84 14.03 18.82
N GLY A 393 10.26 12.89 18.27
CA GLY A 393 9.41 11.99 17.47
C GLY A 393 9.16 12.43 16.03
N SER A 394 9.76 13.54 15.58
CA SER A 394 9.73 13.96 14.18
C SER A 394 11.05 13.65 13.50
N PHE A 395 10.99 13.19 12.25
CA PHE A 395 12.15 13.03 11.38
C PHE A 395 12.38 14.31 10.58
N TYR A 396 13.64 14.69 10.43
CA TYR A 396 14.07 15.87 9.70
C TYR A 396 15.17 15.49 8.72
N GLN A 397 15.15 16.12 7.55
CA GLN A 397 16.20 15.98 6.56
C GLN A 397 16.42 17.32 5.84
N THR A 398 17.66 17.62 5.53
CA THR A 398 18.04 18.75 4.67
C THR A 398 19.03 18.28 3.64
N ASP A 399 18.74 18.59 2.38
CA ASP A 399 19.63 18.34 1.26
C ASP A 399 20.07 19.69 0.67
N PHE A 400 21.37 19.85 0.43
CA PHE A 400 21.97 20.95 -0.28
C PHE A 400 22.63 20.43 -1.55
N ALA A 401 22.63 21.22 -2.62
CA ALA A 401 23.40 20.92 -3.82
C ALA A 401 24.16 22.15 -4.32
N PHE A 402 25.42 21.94 -4.68
CA PHE A 402 26.36 22.97 -5.12
C PHE A 402 26.91 22.61 -6.50
N ARG A 403 27.10 23.63 -7.33
CA ARG A 403 27.73 23.54 -8.67
C ARG A 403 28.89 24.51 -8.77
N GLU A 404 29.63 24.45 -9.87
CA GLU A 404 30.90 25.20 -10.05
C GLU A 404 30.80 26.70 -9.73
N GLU A 405 29.63 27.31 -9.94
CA GLU A 405 29.35 28.71 -9.63
C GLU A 405 29.22 29.02 -8.13
N ASN A 406 28.90 28.04 -7.30
CA ASN A 406 28.66 28.23 -5.86
C ASN A 406 29.97 28.19 -5.06
N ALA A 407 30.09 29.06 -4.05
CA ALA A 407 31.29 29.16 -3.24
C ALA A 407 31.69 27.85 -2.53
N ASP A 408 30.71 27.06 -2.09
CA ASP A 408 30.92 25.83 -1.30
C ASP A 408 31.10 24.58 -2.16
N PHE A 409 31.10 24.67 -3.50
CA PHE A 409 31.29 23.51 -4.36
C PHE A 409 32.64 22.80 -4.16
N GLN A 410 33.68 23.54 -3.77
CA GLN A 410 35.01 22.98 -3.47
C GLN A 410 35.15 22.46 -2.03
N THR A 411 34.13 22.67 -1.19
CA THR A 411 34.12 22.14 0.17
C THR A 411 34.09 20.61 0.12
N LEU A 412 35.01 19.95 0.84
CA LEU A 412 35.22 18.50 0.81
C LEU A 412 35.61 17.97 -0.59
N SER A 413 36.44 18.69 -1.35
CA SER A 413 36.84 18.31 -2.73
C SER A 413 37.45 16.92 -2.89
N ASP A 414 38.09 16.39 -1.85
CA ASP A 414 38.75 15.08 -1.88
C ASP A 414 37.77 13.91 -1.67
N TRP A 415 36.54 14.20 -1.24
CA TRP A 415 35.44 13.25 -0.99
C TRP A 415 34.70 12.91 -2.28
N VAL A 416 35.43 12.40 -3.26
CA VAL A 416 34.93 11.92 -4.56
C VAL A 416 35.74 10.71 -5.01
N ASN A 417 35.14 9.76 -5.71
CA ASN A 417 35.73 8.45 -6.00
C ASN A 417 36.26 7.80 -4.71
N VAL A 418 35.41 7.73 -3.68
CA VAL A 418 35.79 7.42 -2.30
C VAL A 418 35.94 5.93 -2.02
N LYS A 419 35.53 5.05 -2.93
CA LYS A 419 35.53 3.58 -2.76
C LYS A 419 36.78 3.03 -2.04
N ASP A 420 37.97 3.44 -2.48
CA ASP A 420 39.25 2.96 -1.93
C ASP A 420 39.95 3.97 -0.98
N LYS A 421 39.24 5.02 -0.56
CA LYS A 421 39.79 6.14 0.25
C LYS A 421 39.43 6.10 1.73
N ALA A 422 38.79 5.03 2.20
CA ALA A 422 38.33 4.91 3.58
C ALA A 422 39.43 5.05 4.64
N ALA A 423 40.69 4.74 4.28
CA ALA A 423 41.85 4.90 5.18
C ALA A 423 42.51 6.29 5.10
N ASP A 424 42.17 7.08 4.08
CA ASP A 424 42.81 8.37 3.78
C ASP A 424 41.92 9.57 4.15
N LEU A 425 40.61 9.35 4.30
CA LEU A 425 39.61 10.37 4.61
C LEU A 425 39.15 10.26 6.07
N GLU A 426 39.13 11.40 6.76
CA GLU A 426 38.74 11.49 8.16
C GLU A 426 37.25 11.85 8.28
N THR A 427 36.43 10.92 8.75
CA THR A 427 34.97 11.12 8.94
C THR A 427 34.62 12.39 9.71
N GLN A 428 35.46 12.76 10.68
CA GLN A 428 35.24 13.94 11.52
C GLN A 428 35.32 15.27 10.75
N ASP A 429 36.03 15.32 9.62
CA ASP A 429 36.09 16.52 8.77
C ASP A 429 34.74 16.77 8.11
N LEU A 430 34.13 15.73 7.52
CA LEU A 430 32.80 15.81 6.93
C LEU A 430 31.76 16.24 7.97
N VAL A 431 31.75 15.60 9.14
CA VAL A 431 30.77 15.94 10.19
C VAL A 431 30.96 17.38 10.67
N THR A 432 32.20 17.85 10.82
CA THR A 432 32.48 19.23 11.24
C THR A 432 31.94 20.25 10.25
N VAL A 433 32.09 20.01 8.94
CA VAL A 433 31.57 20.88 7.89
C VAL A 433 30.05 20.89 7.89
N LEU A 434 29.41 19.71 7.83
CA LEU A 434 27.96 19.61 7.69
C LEU A 434 27.21 20.05 8.96
N ALA A 435 27.76 19.79 10.15
CA ALA A 435 27.17 20.25 11.41
C ALA A 435 27.19 21.78 11.57
N ALA A 436 28.04 22.49 10.81
CA ALA A 436 28.08 23.95 10.79
C ALA A 436 27.09 24.58 9.79
N MET A 437 26.47 23.78 8.93
CA MET A 437 25.51 24.27 7.93
C MET A 437 24.15 24.60 8.57
N PRO A 438 23.32 25.47 7.95
CA PRO A 438 21.98 25.81 8.44
C PRO A 438 20.97 24.69 8.15
N TYR A 439 21.21 23.48 8.67
CA TYR A 439 20.48 22.27 8.31
C TYR A 439 19.21 22.03 9.15
N LYS A 440 19.01 22.73 10.27
CA LYS A 440 17.77 22.54 11.05
C LYS A 440 16.60 23.11 10.29
N PHE A 441 15.41 22.53 10.49
CA PHE A 441 14.22 22.90 9.74
C PHE A 441 13.90 24.40 9.80
N ASP A 442 14.04 25.00 10.98
CA ASP A 442 13.73 26.41 11.23
C ASP A 442 14.92 27.36 11.02
N ASP A 443 16.11 26.85 10.66
CA ASP A 443 17.27 27.70 10.40
C ASP A 443 17.02 28.60 9.18
N GLU A 444 17.31 29.90 9.32
CA GLU A 444 17.38 30.81 8.20
C GLU A 444 18.48 30.35 7.24
N THR A 445 18.11 30.08 5.99
CA THR A 445 18.98 29.43 5.01
C THR A 445 19.37 30.45 3.96
N SER A 446 20.48 31.16 4.22
CA SER A 446 21.10 32.10 3.29
C SER A 446 22.48 31.57 2.89
N ILE A 447 22.46 30.41 2.23
CA ILE A 447 23.64 29.74 1.69
C ILE A 447 23.64 29.88 0.16
N ASP A 448 24.82 30.09 -0.42
CA ASP A 448 25.01 30.11 -1.86
C ASP A 448 24.99 28.66 -2.40
N ALA A 449 23.80 28.12 -2.60
CA ALA A 449 23.57 26.78 -3.14
C ALA A 449 22.75 26.86 -4.43
N SER A 450 22.98 25.92 -5.35
CA SER A 450 22.16 25.74 -6.55
C SER A 450 20.77 25.23 -6.19
N PHE A 451 20.68 24.42 -5.13
CA PHE A 451 19.43 23.88 -4.61
C PHE A 451 19.55 23.62 -3.11
N TRP A 452 18.45 23.78 -2.38
CA TRP A 452 18.28 23.16 -1.08
C TRP A 452 16.82 22.82 -0.81
N ARG A 453 16.61 21.78 -0.01
CA ARG A 453 15.28 21.36 0.43
C ARG A 453 15.33 20.86 1.87
N LYS A 454 14.34 21.25 2.67
CA LYS A 454 14.19 20.81 4.06
C LYS A 454 12.89 20.05 4.23
N TYR A 455 12.93 18.99 5.02
CA TYR A 455 11.80 18.16 5.35
C TYR A 455 11.59 18.10 6.85
N LYS A 456 10.32 18.07 7.25
CA LYS A 456 9.87 17.67 8.57
C LYS A 456 8.76 16.64 8.39
N THR A 457 8.98 15.45 8.90
CA THR A 457 8.03 14.34 8.83
C THR A 457 7.61 13.94 10.23
N THR A 458 6.30 13.97 10.48
CA THR A 458 5.65 13.33 11.63
C THR A 458 4.97 12.04 11.18
N ASP A 459 4.22 11.37 12.05
CA ASP A 459 3.55 10.09 11.76
C ASP A 459 2.67 10.11 10.48
N ASN A 460 2.06 11.26 10.18
CA ASN A 460 1.11 11.40 9.09
C ASN A 460 1.26 12.68 8.26
N VAL A 461 2.19 13.58 8.60
CA VAL A 461 2.41 14.82 7.85
C VAL A 461 3.86 14.94 7.44
N ARG A 462 4.11 15.23 6.17
CA ARG A 462 5.41 15.68 5.67
C ARG A 462 5.30 17.12 5.20
N ILE A 463 6.12 17.99 5.78
CA ILE A 463 6.26 19.38 5.34
C ILE A 463 7.60 19.50 4.60
N THR A 464 7.56 20.11 3.42
CA THR A 464 8.72 20.47 2.64
C THR A 464 8.86 22.00 2.57
N LYS A 465 10.09 22.50 2.62
CA LYS A 465 10.46 23.87 2.21
C LYS A 465 11.59 23.84 1.18
N THR A 466 11.52 24.66 0.14
CA THR A 466 12.54 24.72 -0.94
C THR A 466 13.27 26.07 -1.01
N ILE A 467 14.37 26.11 -1.77
CA ILE A 467 15.16 27.32 -2.06
C ILE A 467 14.35 28.45 -2.70
N GLU A 468 13.33 28.12 -3.49
CA GLU A 468 12.41 29.08 -4.12
C GLU A 468 11.43 29.71 -3.12
N GLY A 469 11.46 29.30 -1.85
CA GLY A 469 10.51 29.74 -0.83
C GLY A 469 9.15 29.03 -0.91
N GLN A 470 9.04 27.97 -1.71
CA GLN A 470 7.82 27.17 -1.80
C GLN A 470 7.73 26.18 -0.64
N TRP A 471 6.50 25.93 -0.20
CA TRP A 471 6.18 24.96 0.83
C TRP A 471 5.19 23.94 0.31
N PHE A 472 5.39 22.69 0.70
CA PHE A 472 4.46 21.59 0.41
C PHE A 472 4.08 20.88 1.70
N ARG A 473 2.84 20.44 1.80
CA ARG A 473 2.33 19.62 2.90
C ARG A 473 1.63 18.39 2.33
N ASP A 474 2.18 17.23 2.65
CA ASP A 474 1.57 15.94 2.38
C ASP A 474 0.97 15.42 3.69
N THR A 475 -0.34 15.21 3.73
CA THR A 475 -1.04 14.67 4.91
C THR A 475 -1.68 13.33 4.57
N ARG A 476 -1.25 12.27 5.24
CA ARG A 476 -1.97 10.99 5.28
C ARG A 476 -3.17 11.14 6.21
N ARG A 477 -4.36 10.97 5.66
CA ARG A 477 -5.63 11.02 6.39
C ARG A 477 -5.87 9.69 7.13
N GLU A 478 -6.87 9.68 8.02
CA GLU A 478 -7.23 8.48 8.80
C GLU A 478 -7.68 7.32 7.90
N ASP A 479 -8.34 7.64 6.78
CA ASP A 479 -8.75 6.68 5.75
C ASP A 479 -7.60 6.16 4.88
N GLY A 480 -6.36 6.63 5.11
CA GLY A 480 -5.16 6.28 4.37
C GLY A 480 -4.89 7.11 3.11
N THR A 481 -5.85 7.94 2.67
CA THR A 481 -5.67 8.80 1.50
C THR A 481 -4.66 9.92 1.76
N MET A 482 -4.03 10.41 0.69
CA MET A 482 -3.05 11.48 0.73
C MET A 482 -3.66 12.80 0.26
N LEU A 483 -3.49 13.85 1.07
CA LEU A 483 -3.78 15.23 0.72
C LEU A 483 -2.47 15.97 0.45
N HIS A 484 -2.31 16.47 -0.77
CA HIS A 484 -1.19 17.31 -1.19
C HIS A 484 -1.61 18.79 -1.24
N GLU A 485 -0.89 19.64 -0.51
CA GLU A 485 -1.16 21.08 -0.42
C GLU A 485 0.11 21.90 -0.60
N CYS A 486 -0.05 23.11 -1.14
CA CYS A 486 0.99 24.08 -1.39
C CYS A 486 0.80 25.33 -0.53
N GLY A 487 1.90 26.03 -0.23
CA GLY A 487 1.89 27.28 0.52
C GLY A 487 3.17 28.10 0.33
N GLU A 488 3.17 29.33 0.84
CA GLU A 488 4.32 30.27 0.73
C GLU A 488 5.02 30.51 2.08
N ASN A 489 4.37 30.16 3.19
CA ASN A 489 4.83 30.53 4.54
C ASN A 489 4.82 29.38 5.56
N GLY A 490 4.45 28.16 5.14
CA GLY A 490 4.34 27.00 6.01
C GLY A 490 3.16 27.03 7.01
N VAL A 491 2.23 27.97 6.86
CA VAL A 491 1.07 28.15 7.75
C VAL A 491 -0.24 28.13 6.95
N ASP A 492 -0.28 28.85 5.84
CA ASP A 492 -1.42 28.93 4.94
C ASP A 492 -1.24 27.90 3.82
N TRP A 493 -2.21 26.99 3.71
CA TRP A 493 -2.17 25.84 2.81
C TRP A 493 -3.39 25.84 1.90
N ALA A 494 -3.18 25.55 0.62
CA ALA A 494 -4.23 25.39 -0.38
C ALA A 494 -3.90 24.18 -1.28
N PRO A 495 -4.87 23.63 -2.02
CA PRO A 495 -4.57 22.68 -3.10
C PRO A 495 -3.51 23.29 -4.03
N CYS A 496 -2.52 22.48 -4.42
CA CYS A 496 -1.55 22.90 -5.42
C CYS A 496 -2.26 23.13 -6.77
N GLU A 497 -1.90 24.22 -7.45
CA GLU A 497 -2.41 24.56 -8.79
C GLU A 497 -1.69 23.80 -9.90
#